data_AF-A0A645FV49-F1
#
_entry.id   AF-A0A645FV49-F1
#
_cell.length_a   1.000
_cell.length_b   1.000
_cell.length_c   1.000
_cell.angle_alpha   90.00
_cell.angle_beta   90.00
_cell.angle_gamma   90.00
#
_symmetry.space_group_name_H-M   'P 1'
#
loop_
_entity.id
_entity.type
_entity.pdbx_description
1 polymer ?
#
loop_
_entity_poly.entity_id
_entity_poly.type
_entity_poly.pdbx_seq_one_letter_code
_entity_poly.pdbx_strand_id
1 'polypeptide(L)'
;MYKTNIECNEGGIFKGKMVVSMRPIPYDQVIKAVTVTEQFPKVHGTPIHIGDPKIIGIEDINNPEFGDSVTIKKGEVPIFWTCGVTPQSVVMNVKHNIVITHSPGHMLITDIKNEDLKD
;
A
#
# COMPACT_ATOMS: atom_id res chain seq x y z
N MET A 1 4.91 -3.02 5.10
CA MET A 1 3.72 -3.15 4.22
C MET A 1 2.99 -4.40 4.62
N TYR A 2 1.66 -4.41 4.48
CA TYR A 2 0.79 -5.38 5.14
C TYR A 2 -0.18 -6.03 4.16
N LYS A 3 -0.45 -7.32 4.35
CA LYS A 3 -1.53 -8.01 3.63
C LYS A 3 -2.84 -7.80 4.38
N THR A 4 -3.83 -7.24 3.70
CA THR A 4 -5.14 -6.95 4.31
C THR A 4 -6.07 -8.17 4.24
N ASN A 5 -7.27 -8.06 4.81
CA ASN A 5 -8.40 -8.97 4.58
C ASN A 5 -9.27 -8.57 3.36
N ILE A 6 -8.88 -7.55 2.59
CA ILE A 6 -9.64 -7.04 1.45
C ILE A 6 -9.21 -7.78 0.17
N GLU A 7 -10.15 -8.44 -0.49
CA GLU A 7 -9.88 -9.13 -1.76
C GLU A 7 -9.78 -8.12 -2.93
N CYS A 8 -8.84 -8.37 -3.85
CA CYS A 8 -8.80 -7.66 -5.12
C CYS A 8 -9.87 -8.22 -6.08
N ASN A 9 -10.29 -7.40 -7.05
CA ASN A 9 -11.07 -7.89 -8.17
C ASN A 9 -10.26 -8.93 -8.95
N GLU A 10 -10.88 -10.07 -9.26
CA GLU A 10 -10.22 -11.18 -9.93
C GLU A 10 -9.95 -10.85 -11.42
N GLY A 11 -8.77 -11.28 -11.89
CA GLY A 11 -8.37 -11.21 -13.30
C GLY A 11 -7.95 -12.58 -13.80
N GLY A 12 -8.91 -13.44 -14.17
CA GLY A 12 -8.61 -14.81 -14.58
C GLY A 12 -7.98 -15.63 -13.45
N ILE A 13 -6.77 -16.14 -13.66
CA ILE A 13 -6.06 -16.90 -12.62
C ILE A 13 -5.53 -16.01 -11.48
N PHE A 14 -5.48 -14.69 -11.67
CA PHE A 14 -4.96 -13.74 -10.71
C PHE A 14 -6.03 -13.36 -9.68
N LYS A 15 -5.89 -13.92 -8.48
CA LYS A 15 -6.75 -13.65 -7.32
C LYS A 15 -5.95 -13.55 -6.03
N GLY A 16 -6.37 -12.69 -5.14
CA GLY A 16 -5.77 -12.54 -3.82
C GLY A 16 -6.03 -11.19 -3.18
N LYS A 17 -5.45 -11.04 -1.99
CA LYS A 17 -5.70 -9.91 -1.11
C LYS A 17 -4.84 -8.69 -1.44
N MET A 18 -5.42 -7.51 -1.24
CA MET A 18 -4.76 -6.22 -1.37
C MET A 18 -3.63 -6.09 -0.35
N VAL A 19 -2.49 -5.58 -0.81
CA VAL A 19 -1.36 -5.19 0.04
C VAL A 19 -1.33 -3.68 0.18
N VAL A 20 -1.11 -3.21 1.41
CA VAL A 20 -1.07 -1.79 1.74
C VAL A 20 0.28 -1.37 2.32
N SER A 21 0.65 -0.12 2.04
CA SER A 21 1.70 0.58 2.77
C SER A 21 1.08 1.39 3.89
N MET A 22 1.77 1.48 5.04
CA MET A 22 1.31 2.27 6.18
C MET A 22 2.30 3.39 6.46
N ARG A 23 1.80 4.58 6.74
CA ARG A 23 2.63 5.69 7.25
C ARG A 23 1.95 6.28 8.49
N PRO A 24 2.67 6.48 9.61
CA PRO A 24 2.14 7.20 10.75
C PRO A 24 2.14 8.71 10.42
N ILE A 25 0.99 9.36 10.54
CA ILE A 25 0.81 10.78 10.22
C ILE A 25 0.30 11.52 11.45
N PRO A 26 0.85 12.68 11.83
CA PRO A 26 0.31 13.50 12.92
C PRO A 26 -1.19 13.77 12.72
N TYR A 27 -1.97 13.67 13.80
CA TYR A 27 -3.44 13.78 13.73
C TYR A 27 -3.93 15.04 13.00
N ASP A 28 -3.28 16.18 13.25
CA ASP A 28 -3.58 17.48 12.64
C ASP A 28 -3.24 17.57 11.14
N GLN A 29 -2.47 16.61 10.62
CA GLN A 29 -2.07 16.53 9.21
C GLN A 29 -2.85 15.49 8.41
N VAL A 30 -3.71 14.68 9.05
CA VAL A 30 -4.44 13.60 8.37
C VAL A 30 -5.23 14.13 7.18
N ILE A 31 -6.03 15.20 7.36
CA ILE A 31 -6.82 15.80 6.28
C ILE A 31 -5.92 16.24 5.13
N LYS A 32 -4.79 16.89 5.44
CA LYS A 32 -3.83 17.33 4.43
C LYS A 32 -3.21 16.15 3.67
N ALA A 33 -2.86 15.06 4.37
CA ALA A 33 -2.32 13.87 3.73
C ALA A 33 -3.33 13.26 2.75
N VAL A 34 -4.62 13.19 3.12
CA VAL A 34 -5.68 12.75 2.21
C VAL A 34 -5.79 13.68 1.00
N THR A 35 -5.96 14.99 1.22
CA THR A 35 -6.19 15.97 0.14
C THR A 35 -5.00 16.11 -0.82
N VAL A 36 -3.78 15.87 -0.34
CA VAL A 36 -2.61 15.86 -1.22
C VAL A 36 -2.56 14.57 -2.03
N THR A 37 -2.80 13.41 -1.41
CA THR A 37 -2.63 12.11 -2.08
C THR A 37 -3.77 11.76 -3.03
N GLU A 38 -5.00 12.24 -2.76
CA GLU A 38 -6.16 12.04 -3.65
C GLU A 38 -5.96 12.65 -5.05
N GLN A 39 -5.13 13.69 -5.16
CA GLN A 39 -4.81 14.34 -6.44
C GLN A 39 -3.94 13.49 -7.37
N PHE A 40 -3.48 12.32 -6.93
CA PHE A 40 -2.59 11.43 -7.70
C PHE A 40 -3.16 10.01 -7.77
N PRO A 41 -4.33 9.80 -8.40
CA PRO A 41 -5.01 8.51 -8.43
C PRO A 41 -4.21 7.42 -9.15
N LYS A 42 -3.35 7.78 -10.12
CA LYS A 42 -2.45 6.85 -10.84
C LYS A 42 -1.23 6.43 -10.02
N VAL A 43 -1.03 6.94 -8.81
CA VAL A 43 0.12 6.64 -7.95
C VAL A 43 -0.33 5.97 -6.65
N HIS A 44 -0.50 6.75 -5.57
CA HIS A 44 -1.03 6.25 -4.29
C HIS A 44 -2.54 6.49 -4.17
N GLY A 45 -3.04 7.59 -4.73
CA GLY A 45 -4.43 8.02 -4.57
C GLY A 45 -4.84 8.25 -3.12
N THR A 46 -6.15 8.24 -2.89
CA THR A 46 -6.77 8.32 -1.57
C THR A 46 -6.37 7.10 -0.72
N PRO A 47 -6.12 7.27 0.60
CA PRO A 47 -5.93 6.12 1.48
C PRO A 47 -7.15 5.21 1.49
N ILE A 48 -6.93 3.90 1.59
CA ILE A 48 -8.02 2.91 1.70
C ILE A 48 -8.50 2.74 3.14
N HIS A 49 -7.67 3.14 4.12
CA HIS A 49 -8.01 3.04 5.54
C HIS A 49 -7.22 4.04 6.39
N ILE A 50 -7.84 4.52 7.47
CA ILE A 50 -7.24 5.43 8.46
C ILE A 50 -7.60 4.91 9.85
N GLY A 51 -6.60 4.77 10.72
CA GLY A 51 -6.81 4.37 12.12
C GLY A 51 -6.57 2.88 12.37
N ASP A 52 -7.53 2.21 12.99
CA ASP A 52 -7.33 0.87 13.58
C ASP A 52 -6.97 -0.20 12.52
N PRO A 53 -5.73 -0.72 12.50
CA PRO A 53 -5.28 -1.72 11.51
C PRO A 53 -6.13 -2.99 11.48
N LYS A 54 -6.78 -3.37 12.57
CA LYS A 54 -7.55 -4.62 12.68
C LYS A 54 -8.77 -4.65 11.77
N ILE A 55 -9.35 -3.47 11.48
CA ILE A 55 -10.51 -3.35 10.59
C ILE A 55 -10.19 -3.90 9.19
N ILE A 56 -8.95 -3.72 8.73
CA ILE A 56 -8.45 -4.25 7.44
C ILE A 56 -7.64 -5.55 7.61
N GLY A 57 -7.80 -6.24 8.73
CA GLY A 57 -7.21 -7.56 8.98
C GLY A 57 -5.73 -7.57 9.37
N ILE A 58 -5.16 -6.44 9.79
CA ILE A 58 -3.78 -6.35 10.27
C ILE A 58 -3.78 -6.50 11.79
N GLU A 59 -3.43 -7.70 12.29
CA GLU A 59 -3.48 -8.02 13.72
C GLU A 59 -2.34 -7.38 14.52
N ASP A 60 -1.13 -7.37 13.96
CA ASP A 60 0.05 -6.76 14.55
C ASP A 60 0.72 -5.80 13.56
N ILE A 61 0.52 -4.51 13.78
CA ILE A 61 1.10 -3.44 12.97
C ILE A 61 2.62 -3.38 13.07
N ASN A 62 3.24 -3.98 14.08
CA ASN A 62 4.71 -3.97 14.24
C ASN A 62 5.39 -5.13 13.51
N ASN A 63 4.62 -6.04 12.90
CA ASN A 63 5.13 -7.19 12.17
C ASN A 63 4.64 -7.19 10.70
N PRO A 64 5.20 -6.32 9.84
CA PRO A 64 4.77 -6.24 8.45
C PRO A 64 5.16 -7.49 7.64
N GLU A 65 4.29 -7.94 6.73
CA GLU A 65 4.63 -9.01 5.79
C GLU A 65 5.75 -8.65 4.80
N PHE A 66 5.94 -7.35 4.52
CA PHE A 66 6.97 -6.88 3.60
C PHE A 66 7.66 -5.60 4.09
N GLY A 67 8.98 -5.55 3.99
CA GLY A 67 9.80 -4.43 4.46
C GLY A 67 9.90 -4.36 5.97
N ASP A 68 10.33 -3.21 6.49
CA ASP A 68 10.59 -3.01 7.91
C ASP A 68 9.41 -2.36 8.65
N SER A 69 9.31 -2.61 9.96
CA SER A 69 8.37 -1.91 10.83
C SER A 69 8.85 -0.48 11.13
N VAL A 70 7.91 0.39 11.48
CA VAL A 70 8.20 1.80 11.78
C VAL A 70 7.61 2.18 13.14
N THR A 71 8.26 3.14 13.81
CA THR A 71 7.76 3.69 15.07
C THR A 71 6.55 4.58 14.83
N ILE A 72 5.48 4.36 15.59
CA ILE A 72 4.29 5.20 15.62
C ILE A 72 4.32 5.98 16.93
N LYS A 73 4.50 7.30 16.84
CA LYS A 73 4.63 8.18 18.00
C LYS A 73 3.26 8.55 18.55
N LYS A 74 3.25 9.02 19.81
CA LYS A 74 2.04 9.58 20.42
C LYS A 74 1.51 10.74 19.57
N GLY A 75 0.22 10.68 19.23
CA GLY A 75 -0.44 11.69 18.40
C GLY A 75 -0.36 11.43 16.90
N GLU A 76 0.31 10.36 16.46
CA GLU A 76 0.29 9.91 15.06
C GLU A 76 -0.82 8.86 14.85
N VAL A 77 -1.40 8.89 13.66
CA VAL A 77 -2.44 7.98 13.20
C VAL A 77 -1.88 7.12 12.07
N PRO A 78 -2.01 5.79 12.13
CA PRO A 78 -1.67 4.93 11.00
C PRO A 78 -2.62 5.20 9.82
N ILE A 79 -2.06 5.51 8.65
CA ILE A 79 -2.81 5.66 7.41
C ILE A 79 -2.30 4.64 6.39
N PHE A 80 -3.23 4.00 5.66
CA PHE A 80 -2.94 2.90 4.76
C PHE A 80 -3.31 3.23 3.31
N TRP A 81 -2.37 3.05 2.39
CA TRP A 81 -2.55 3.22 0.94
C TRP A 81 -2.29 1.91 0.21
N THR A 82 -2.96 1.72 -0.93
CA THR A 82 -2.64 0.63 -1.86
C THR A 82 -1.15 0.63 -2.22
N CYS A 83 -0.59 -0.56 -2.39
CA CYS A 83 0.81 -0.71 -2.74
C CYS A 83 0.99 -1.56 -3.99
N GLY A 84 1.95 -1.17 -4.84
CA GLY A 84 2.39 -1.90 -6.03
C GLY A 84 3.06 -3.26 -5.75
N VAL A 85 3.14 -3.69 -4.48
CA VAL A 85 3.52 -5.05 -4.08
C VAL A 85 2.32 -6.01 -4.11
N THR A 86 1.08 -5.51 -4.25
CA THR A 86 -0.12 -6.35 -4.42
C THR A 86 0.03 -7.39 -5.53
N PRO A 87 0.50 -7.04 -6.76
CA PRO A 87 0.77 -8.03 -7.80
C PRO A 87 1.81 -9.08 -7.39
N GLN A 88 2.84 -8.72 -6.62
CA GLN A 88 3.85 -9.69 -6.14
C GLN A 88 3.19 -10.72 -5.21
N SER A 89 2.38 -10.26 -4.26
CA SER A 89 1.61 -11.12 -3.35
C SER A 89 0.64 -12.04 -4.10
N VAL A 90 -0.07 -11.52 -5.10
CA VAL A 90 -0.99 -12.32 -5.93
C VAL A 90 -0.24 -13.38 -6.73
N VAL A 91 0.87 -13.01 -7.37
CA VAL A 91 1.65 -13.93 -8.19
C VAL A 91 2.31 -15.04 -7.35
N MET A 92 2.72 -14.75 -6.11
CA MET A 92 3.17 -15.76 -5.15
C MET A 92 2.08 -16.81 -4.83
N ASN A 93 0.80 -16.42 -4.84
CA ASN A 93 -0.32 -17.35 -4.64
C ASN A 93 -0.59 -18.21 -5.89
N VAL A 94 -0.51 -17.60 -7.08
CA VAL A 94 -0.83 -18.26 -8.37
C VAL A 94 0.28 -19.22 -8.81
N LYS A 95 1.52 -19.01 -8.37
CA LYS A 95 2.68 -19.87 -8.66
C LYS A 95 2.90 -20.07 -10.17
N HIS A 96 2.91 -18.98 -10.93
CA HIS A 96 3.19 -19.02 -12.36
C HIS A 96 4.62 -19.50 -12.65
N ASN A 97 4.86 -20.06 -13.84
CA ASN A 97 6.12 -20.71 -14.18
C ASN A 97 7.34 -19.77 -14.15
N ILE A 98 7.17 -18.52 -14.60
CA ILE A 98 8.22 -17.50 -14.64
C ILE A 98 7.62 -16.14 -14.32
N VAL A 99 8.29 -15.39 -13.45
CA VAL A 99 7.89 -14.04 -13.03
C VAL A 99 9.16 -13.23 -12.77
N ILE A 100 9.22 -12.00 -13.28
CA ILE A 100 10.32 -11.06 -13.02
C ILE A 100 9.72 -9.79 -12.41
N THR A 101 10.24 -9.36 -11.25
CA THR A 101 9.82 -8.15 -10.54
C THR A 101 11.02 -7.36 -10.08
N HIS A 102 10.80 -6.11 -9.64
CA HIS A 102 11.82 -5.38 -8.89
C HIS A 102 11.92 -5.91 -7.45
N SER A 103 13.10 -5.77 -6.84
CA SER A 103 13.28 -5.96 -5.40
C SER A 103 12.69 -4.76 -4.63
N PRO A 104 12.10 -4.94 -3.44
CA PRO A 104 11.63 -3.83 -2.62
C PRO A 104 12.72 -2.77 -2.40
N GLY A 105 12.40 -1.49 -2.65
CA GLY A 105 13.37 -0.39 -2.57
C GLY A 105 14.20 -0.14 -3.83
N HIS A 106 14.11 -1.01 -4.84
CA HIS A 106 14.84 -0.92 -6.12
C HIS A 106 13.90 -0.68 -7.30
N MET A 107 13.11 0.39 -7.26
CA MET A 107 12.14 0.72 -8.30
C MET A 107 12.80 1.26 -9.58
N LEU A 108 12.08 1.21 -10.70
CA LEU A 108 12.45 1.86 -11.95
C LEU A 108 12.20 3.37 -11.85
N ILE A 109 13.24 4.18 -12.04
CA ILE A 109 13.11 5.63 -12.16
C ILE A 109 12.79 5.97 -13.62
N THR A 110 11.76 6.77 -13.84
CA THR A 110 11.28 7.17 -15.17
C THR A 110 11.44 8.68 -15.38
N ASP A 111 11.34 9.13 -16.63
CA ASP A 111 11.30 10.57 -16.96
C ASP A 111 9.92 11.23 -16.78
N ILE A 112 8.89 10.44 -16.44
CA ILE A 112 7.51 10.93 -16.18
C ILE A 112 7.48 11.64 -14.82
N LYS A 113 6.95 12.87 -14.79
CA LYS A 113 6.79 13.61 -13.53
C LYS A 113 5.49 13.22 -12.84
N ASN A 114 5.47 13.30 -11.51
CA ASN A 114 4.25 13.07 -10.73
C ASN A 114 3.10 14.01 -11.12
N GLU A 115 3.42 15.24 -11.54
CA GLU A 115 2.42 16.21 -12.01
C GLU A 115 1.67 15.72 -13.25
N ASP A 116 2.32 14.91 -14.08
CA ASP A 116 1.72 14.31 -15.29
C ASP A 116 0.85 13.07 -14.97
N LEU A 117 0.75 12.69 -13.68
CA LEU A 117 0.02 11.50 -13.20
C LEU A 117 -1.24 11.87 -12.40
N LYS A 118 -1.70 13.12 -12.47
CA LYS A 118 -2.85 13.62 -11.71
C LYS A 118 -4.24 13.27 -12.27
N ASP A 119 -4.34 12.83 -13.53
CA ASP A 119 -5.66 12.55 -14.16
C ASP A 119 -6.37 11.29 -13.64
#